data_AF-A0AAP3CM81-F1
#
_entry.id   AF-A0AAP3CM81-F1
#
_cell.length_a   1.000
_cell.length_b   1.000
_cell.length_c   1.000
_cell.angle_alpha   90.00
_cell.angle_beta   90.00
_cell.angle_gamma   90.00
#
_symmetry.space_group_name_H-M   'P 1'
#
loop_
_entity.id
_entity.type
_entity.pdbx_description
1 polymer ?
#
loop_
_entity_poly.entity_id
_entity_poly.type
_entity_poly.pdbx_seq_one_letter_code
_entity_poly.pdbx_strand_id
1 'polypeptide(L)'
;MIWQEVLGIQRIGIEDSFFELGGDSIKALQVSARLGRHGLSLQVSDLFRHPKIKDLSRCIRKTERIIEQGPIQGNVPWTPVQRWFLSQEIEERHHFNQSVMLFHSGR
;
A
#
# COMPACT_ATOMS: atom_id res chain seq x y z
N MET A 1 -11.27 11.20 6.03
CA MET A 1 -11.31 9.76 6.40
C MET A 1 -10.43 9.00 5.42
N ILE A 2 -9.61 8.03 5.85
CA ILE A 2 -8.62 7.37 4.98
C ILE A 2 -9.25 6.78 3.70
N TRP A 3 -10.41 6.14 3.81
CA TRP A 3 -11.09 5.57 2.64
C TRP A 3 -11.55 6.62 1.64
N GLN A 4 -12.06 7.77 2.09
CA GLN A 4 -12.48 8.85 1.19
C GLN A 4 -11.30 9.32 0.33
N GLU A 5 -10.12 9.47 0.92
CA GLU A 5 -8.93 9.93 0.23
C GLU A 5 -8.31 8.87 -0.71
N VAL A 6 -8.43 7.58 -0.37
CA VAL A 6 -7.92 6.47 -1.20
C VAL A 6 -8.86 6.16 -2.36
N LEU A 7 -10.18 6.20 -2.12
CA LEU A 7 -11.20 5.89 -3.11
C LEU A 7 -11.61 7.12 -3.94
N GLY A 8 -11.28 8.33 -3.49
CA GLY A 8 -11.68 9.58 -4.16
C GLY A 8 -13.18 9.91 -4.00
N ILE A 9 -13.82 9.40 -2.95
CA ILE A 9 -15.27 9.52 -2.73
C ILE A 9 -15.53 10.46 -1.55
N GLN A 10 -16.39 11.47 -1.74
CA GLN A 10 -16.64 12.50 -0.74
C GLN A 10 -17.38 11.99 0.51
N ARG A 11 -18.31 11.04 0.37
CA ARG A 11 -19.09 10.50 1.50
C ARG A 11 -19.05 8.98 1.47
N ILE A 12 -18.64 8.39 2.58
CA ILE A 12 -18.59 6.95 2.79
C ILE A 12 -19.17 6.69 4.18
N GLY A 13 -20.21 5.87 4.24
CA GLY A 13 -20.81 5.37 5.47
C GLY A 13 -20.04 4.18 6.03
N ILE A 14 -20.27 3.87 7.31
CA ILE A 14 -19.57 2.75 7.98
C ILE A 14 -20.04 1.37 7.52
N GLU A 15 -21.19 1.30 6.84
CA GLU A 15 -21.81 0.10 6.28
C GLU A 15 -21.46 -0.11 4.80
N ASP A 16 -20.80 0.86 4.15
CA ASP A 16 -20.44 0.76 2.75
C ASP A 16 -19.30 -0.26 2.58
N SER A 17 -19.42 -1.11 1.56
CA SER A 17 -18.41 -2.10 1.23
C SER A 17 -17.26 -1.47 0.45
N PHE A 18 -16.03 -1.64 0.92
CA PHE A 18 -14.80 -1.13 0.30
C PHE A 18 -14.70 -1.53 -1.18
N PHE A 19 -15.01 -2.78 -1.49
CA PHE A 19 -14.88 -3.32 -2.85
C PHE A 19 -16.03 -2.89 -3.76
N GLU A 20 -17.24 -2.68 -3.23
CA GLU A 20 -18.35 -2.11 -4.00
C GLU A 20 -18.11 -0.64 -4.34
N LEU A 21 -17.35 0.08 -3.51
CA LEU A 21 -16.90 1.45 -3.77
C LEU A 21 -15.68 1.53 -4.71
N GLY A 22 -15.30 0.44 -5.37
CA GLY A 22 -14.17 0.39 -6.31
C GLY A 22 -12.80 0.25 -5.64
N GLY A 23 -12.76 -0.24 -4.40
CA GLY A 23 -11.54 -0.68 -3.74
C GLY A 23 -10.94 -1.94 -4.38
N ASP A 24 -9.61 -2.04 -4.38
CA ASP A 24 -8.85 -3.19 -4.85
C ASP A 24 -7.68 -3.48 -3.88
N SER A 25 -6.81 -4.43 -4.23
CA SER A 25 -5.66 -4.79 -3.40
C SER A 25 -4.62 -3.67 -3.24
N ILE A 26 -4.42 -2.84 -4.26
CA ILE A 26 -3.48 -1.70 -4.22
C ILE A 26 -4.04 -0.64 -3.28
N LYS A 27 -5.32 -0.30 -3.41
CA LYS A 27 -6.01 0.65 -2.53
C LYS A 27 -6.09 0.11 -1.09
N ALA A 28 -6.31 -1.19 -0.91
CA ALA A 28 -6.26 -1.82 0.41
C ALA A 28 -4.88 -1.66 1.08
N LEU A 29 -3.81 -1.88 0.30
CA LEU A 29 -2.44 -1.66 0.76
C LEU A 29 -2.20 -0.18 1.11
N GLN A 30 -2.72 0.76 0.31
CA GLN A 30 -2.66 2.19 0.62
C GLN A 30 -3.39 2.52 1.93
N VAL A 31 -4.58 1.95 2.18
CA VAL A 31 -5.31 2.13 3.45
C VAL A 31 -4.45 1.64 4.63
N SER A 32 -3.87 0.44 4.53
CA SER A 32 -2.99 -0.13 5.56
C SER A 32 -1.77 0.75 5.82
N ALA A 33 -1.09 1.20 4.77
CA ALA A 33 0.07 2.10 4.88
C ALA A 33 -0.29 3.45 5.52
N ARG A 34 -1.45 4.03 5.17
CA ARG A 34 -1.91 5.30 5.75
C ARG A 34 -2.28 5.14 7.22
N LEU A 35 -2.91 4.02 7.61
CA LEU A 35 -3.15 3.69 9.03
C LEU A 35 -1.84 3.58 9.82
N GLY A 36 -0.80 2.99 9.21
CA GLY A 36 0.54 2.89 9.80
C GLY A 36 1.11 4.23 10.26
N ARG A 37 0.87 5.30 9.50
CA ARG A 37 1.29 6.67 9.84
C ARG A 37 0.60 7.23 11.09
N HIS A 38 -0.53 6.65 11.49
CA HIS A 38 -1.27 6.99 12.71
C HIS A 38 -1.00 6.00 13.87
N GLY A 39 0.03 5.16 13.77
CA GLY A 39 0.32 4.16 14.79
C GLY A 39 -0.72 3.04 14.84
N LEU A 40 -1.44 2.80 13.73
CA LEU A 40 -2.42 1.73 13.60
C LEU A 40 -1.96 0.73 12.54
N SER A 41 -2.23 -0.55 12.77
CA SER A 41 -2.01 -1.61 11.78
C SER A 41 -3.31 -2.29 11.42
N LEU A 42 -3.46 -2.58 10.13
CA LEU A 42 -4.54 -3.36 9.56
C LEU A 42 -3.94 -4.32 8.53
N GLN A 43 -4.25 -5.60 8.62
CA GLN A 43 -3.84 -6.55 7.57
C GLN A 43 -4.76 -6.37 6.35
N VAL A 44 -4.19 -6.42 5.15
CA VAL A 44 -4.98 -6.37 3.91
C VAL A 44 -6.02 -7.50 3.89
N SER A 45 -5.67 -8.69 4.40
CA SER A 45 -6.59 -9.82 4.52
C SER A 45 -7.82 -9.53 5.39
N ASP A 46 -7.69 -8.68 6.42
CA ASP A 46 -8.82 -8.33 7.28
C ASP A 46 -9.82 -7.46 6.52
N LEU A 47 -9.35 -6.56 5.65
CA LEU A 47 -10.20 -5.77 4.76
C LEU A 47 -10.99 -6.65 3.78
N PHE A 48 -10.36 -7.70 3.25
CA PHE A 48 -11.04 -8.67 2.39
C PHE A 48 -12.14 -9.45 3.13
N ARG A 49 -11.91 -9.82 4.39
CA ARG A 49 -12.88 -10.56 5.21
C ARG A 49 -13.99 -9.67 5.76
N HIS A 50 -13.67 -8.41 6.06
CA HIS A 50 -14.56 -7.43 6.69
C HIS A 50 -14.56 -6.14 5.86
N PRO A 51 -15.25 -6.12 4.71
CA PRO A 51 -15.16 -5.03 3.75
C PRO A 51 -15.89 -3.76 4.19
N LYS A 52 -16.49 -3.72 5.38
CA LYS A 52 -17.22 -2.57 5.91
C LYS A 52 -16.49 -2.01 7.13
N ILE A 53 -16.42 -0.69 7.25
CA ILE A 53 -15.69 -0.03 8.36
C ILE A 53 -16.20 -0.48 9.72
N LYS A 54 -17.52 -0.64 9.86
CA LYS A 54 -18.16 -1.09 11.11
C LYS A 54 -17.54 -2.40 11.61
N ASP A 55 -17.38 -3.38 10.74
CA ASP A 55 -16.83 -4.69 11.09
C ASP A 55 -15.30 -4.66 11.16
N LEU A 56 -14.67 -3.99 10.19
CA LEU A 56 -13.22 -3.87 10.07
C LEU A 56 -12.57 -3.18 11.27
N SER A 57 -13.25 -2.21 11.88
CA SER A 57 -12.74 -1.45 13.02
C SER A 57 -12.27 -2.33 14.17
N ARG A 58 -12.88 -3.52 14.32
CA ARG A 58 -12.54 -4.53 15.34
C ARG A 58 -11.21 -5.24 15.06
N CYS A 59 -10.74 -5.21 13.82
CA CYS A 59 -9.49 -5.83 13.40
C CYS A 59 -8.28 -4.87 13.52
N ILE A 60 -8.53 -3.57 13.73
CA ILE A 60 -7.47 -2.57 13.84
C ILE A 60 -6.71 -2.77 15.16
N ARG A 61 -5.39 -2.76 15.07
CA ARG A 61 -4.49 -2.86 16.23
C ARG A 61 -3.62 -1.62 16.31
N LYS A 62 -3.21 -1.25 17.52
CA LYS A 62 -2.09 -0.30 17.68
C LYS A 62 -0.81 -1.01 17.22
N THR A 63 0.01 -0.30 16.48
CA THR A 63 1.36 -0.77 16.15
C THR A 63 2.37 0.02 16.97
N GLU A 64 3.23 -0.71 17.67
CA GLU A 64 4.39 -0.16 18.38
C GLU A 64 5.65 -0.29 17.52
N ARG A 65 5.50 -0.68 16.25
CA ARG A 65 6.64 -0.91 15.36
C ARG A 65 7.34 0.40 15.07
N ILE A 66 8.50 0.59 15.69
CA ILE A 66 9.43 1.67 15.39
C ILE A 66 10.20 1.27 14.13
N ILE A 67 10.00 2.02 13.06
CA ILE A 67 10.79 1.88 11.83
C ILE A 67 11.99 2.80 11.97
N GLU A 68 13.20 2.24 11.94
CA GLU A 68 14.44 3.03 11.94
C GLU A 68 14.45 3.99 10.75
N GLN A 69 14.65 5.28 11.02
CA GLN A 69 14.68 6.35 10.01
C GLN A 69 16.10 6.82 9.68
N GLY A 70 17.12 6.13 10.20
CA GLY A 70 18.53 6.43 9.92
C GLY A 70 18.95 5.99 8.51
N PRO A 71 20.13 6.41 8.03
CA PRO A 71 20.67 5.94 6.76
C PRO A 71 20.84 4.42 6.77
N ILE A 72 20.21 3.73 5.83
CA ILE A 72 20.39 2.28 5.63
C ILE A 72 21.73 2.06 4.93
N GLN A 73 22.62 1.28 5.54
CA GLN A 73 23.95 0.97 5.01
C GLN A 73 24.28 -0.52 5.17
N GLY A 74 25.20 -1.02 4.36
CA GLY A 74 25.69 -2.38 4.41
C GLY A 74 25.08 -3.31 3.36
N ASN A 75 25.44 -4.59 3.44
CA ASN A 75 25.01 -5.60 2.47
C ASN A 75 23.57 -6.04 2.75
N VAL A 76 22.73 -6.06 1.72
CA VAL A 76 21.35 -6.54 1.78
C VAL A 76 21.24 -7.82 0.95
N PRO A 77 20.68 -8.92 1.50
CA PRO A 77 20.49 -10.13 0.74
C PRO A 77 19.49 -9.90 -0.41
N TRP A 78 19.81 -10.45 -1.58
CA TRP A 78 18.89 -10.38 -2.72
C TRP A 78 17.54 -11.02 -2.39
N THR A 79 16.48 -10.26 -2.66
CA THR A 79 15.10 -10.75 -2.60
C THR A 79 14.84 -11.80 -3.69
N PRO A 80 13.81 -12.66 -3.56
CA PRO A 80 13.49 -13.65 -4.59
C PRO A 80 13.30 -13.06 -5.98
N VAL A 81 12.61 -11.91 -6.10
CA VAL A 81 12.40 -11.24 -7.39
C VAL A 81 13.72 -10.72 -7.99
N GLN A 82 14.65 -10.22 -7.17
CA GLN A 82 15.97 -9.80 -7.64
C GLN A 82 16.80 -11.00 -8.12
N ARG A 83 16.77 -12.13 -7.40
CA ARG A 83 17.46 -13.36 -7.83
C ARG A 83 16.90 -13.88 -9.15
N TRP A 84 15.57 -13.93 -9.27
CA TRP A 84 14.89 -14.30 -10.51
C TRP A 84 15.31 -13.39 -11.67
N PHE A 85 15.31 -12.07 -11.47
CA PHE A 85 15.70 -11.10 -12.48
C PHE A 85 17.15 -11.29 -12.93
N LEU A 86 18.07 -11.48 -11.98
CA LEU A 86 19.49 -11.69 -12.26
C LEU A 86 19.79 -13.03 -12.94
N SER A 87 18.91 -14.03 -12.77
CA SER A 87 19.05 -15.34 -13.43
C SER A 87 18.56 -15.35 -14.87
N GLN A 88 17.89 -14.30 -15.35
CA GLN A 88 17.43 -14.22 -16.74
C GLN A 88 18.58 -13.78 -17.67
N GLU A 89 18.66 -14.36 -18.86
CA GLU A 89 19.49 -13.85 -19.96
C GLU A 89 18.76 -12.65 -20.60
N ILE A 90 19.15 -11.43 -20.23
CA ILE A 90 18.58 -10.18 -20.73
C ILE A 90 19.73 -9.38 -21.35
N GLU A 91 19.68 -9.17 -22.66
CA GLU A 91 20.57 -8.25 -23.37
C GLU A 91 20.34 -6.82 -22.87
N GLU A 92 21.41 -6.06 -22.65
CA GLU A 92 21.33 -4.71 -22.06
C GLU A 92 20.51 -4.64 -20.74
N ARG A 93 20.70 -5.60 -19.82
CA ARG A 93 19.96 -5.70 -18.54
C ARG A 93 19.91 -4.39 -17.72
N HIS A 94 20.86 -3.49 -17.91
CA HIS A 94 20.89 -2.16 -17.29
C HIS A 94 19.79 -1.20 -17.80
N HIS A 95 19.07 -1.57 -18.86
CA HIS A 95 17.93 -0.83 -19.42
C HIS A 95 16.55 -1.39 -19.01
N PHE A 96 16.45 -2.11 -17.89
CA PHE A 96 15.18 -2.56 -17.32
C PHE A 96 14.53 -1.45 -16.46
N ASN A 97 14.03 -0.41 -17.14
CA ASN A 97 13.62 0.86 -16.51
C ASN A 97 12.09 0.99 -16.38
N GLN A 98 11.65 1.76 -15.39
CA GLN A 98 10.28 2.28 -15.30
C GLN A 98 10.32 3.80 -15.48
N SER A 99 9.51 4.34 -16.39
CA SER A 99 9.43 5.78 -16.65
C SER A 99 7.99 6.28 -16.55
N VAL A 100 7.80 7.43 -15.91
CA VAL A 100 6.53 8.15 -15.84
C VAL A 100 6.77 9.63 -16.15
N MET A 101 5.88 10.25 -16.92
CA MET A 101 5.88 11.68 -17.18
C MET A 101 4.60 12.27 -16.58
N LEU A 102 4.76 13.24 -15.67
CA LEU A 102 3.65 13.96 -15.07
C LEU A 102 3.51 15.32 -15.75
N PHE A 103 2.28 15.73 -15.99
CA PHE A 103 1.96 17.06 -16.51
C PHE A 103 1.12 17.80 -15.48
N HIS A 104 1.48 19.06 -15.25
CA HIS A 104 0.69 20.00 -14.47
C HIS A 104 0.42 21.23 -15.33
N SER A 105 -0.84 21.41 -15.75
CA SER A 105 -1.30 22.69 -16.28
C SER A 105 -1.45 23.64 -15.11
N GLY A 106 -0.42 24.44 -14.84
CA GLY A 106 -0.46 25.41 -13.75
C GLY A 106 -1.73 26.27 -13.74
N ARG A 107 -2.21 26.56 -12.53
CA ARG A 107 -2.61 27.92 -12.16
C ARG A 107 -1.48 28.51 -11.33
#